data_AF-A0A947QVC8-F1
#
_entry.id   AF-A0A947QVC8-F1
#
_cell.length_a   1.000
_cell.length_b   1.000
_cell.length_c   1.000
_cell.angle_alpha   90.00
_cell.angle_beta   90.00
_cell.angle_gamma   90.00
#
_symmetry.space_group_name_H-M   'P 1'
#
loop_
_entity.id
_entity.type
_entity.pdbx_description
1 polymer ?
#
loop_
_entity_poly.entity_id
_entity_poly.type
_entity_poly.pdbx_seq_one_letter_code
_entity_poly.pdbx_strand_id
1 'polypeptide(L)'
;MRAIAQLASGTGALEEIFKDLASAVGKQLTFKVATDEEGKSVVVEVADDGTERVLDPEVQTALLGKLEQRFDANTNRHEGVTWADVQRSLEADPSSLWKLQQMENAGHEPDVYMEDDGAYYFGTCSVESPKSARNIVFDAKAQAFLAEHYPQETCNGNAVDIAEAMGIDLMDETQYRHLQTLGKFDTQTWSWLKTLDEIRKRGNALDGYRDSVVVYVYRRAASFHVRIGAFRASLRVSKAQSLNLTLS
;
A
#
# COMPACT_ATOMS: atom_id res chain seq x y z
N MET A 1 -11.11 -17.65 3.09
CA MET A 1 -11.05 -17.21 4.49
C MET A 1 -12.22 -17.80 5.29
N ARG A 2 -12.23 -19.12 5.53
CA ARG A 2 -13.18 -19.76 6.44
C ARG A 2 -12.42 -20.28 7.66
N ALA A 3 -12.97 -19.98 8.83
CA ALA A 3 -12.72 -20.61 10.12
C ALA A 3 -11.36 -20.36 10.80
N ILE A 4 -11.12 -19.16 11.36
CA ILE A 4 -10.21 -19.00 12.51
C ILE A 4 -10.72 -17.86 13.43
N ALA A 5 -11.95 -17.97 13.92
CA ALA A 5 -12.47 -17.05 14.95
C ALA A 5 -12.99 -17.79 16.20
N GLN A 6 -12.73 -19.09 16.30
CA GLN A 6 -13.09 -19.85 17.50
C GLN A 6 -11.93 -20.76 17.87
N LEU A 7 -11.43 -20.58 19.10
CA LEU A 7 -10.56 -21.48 19.88
C LEU A 7 -9.05 -21.17 19.98
N ALA A 8 -8.64 -19.92 20.07
CA ALA A 8 -7.31 -19.62 20.64
C ALA A 8 -7.46 -18.80 21.93
N SER A 9 -7.72 -19.46 23.05
CA SER A 9 -7.67 -18.86 24.40
C SER A 9 -6.24 -18.74 24.92
N GLY A 10 -5.26 -18.53 24.04
CA GLY A 10 -3.84 -18.44 24.38
C GLY A 10 -3.05 -17.79 23.26
N THR A 11 -2.19 -16.83 23.62
CA THR A 11 -1.31 -16.07 22.72
C THR A 11 -0.48 -16.98 21.81
N GLY A 12 0.01 -18.12 22.32
CA GLY A 12 0.83 -19.06 21.55
C GLY A 12 0.12 -19.75 20.38
N ALA A 13 -1.19 -20.01 20.47
CA ALA A 13 -1.93 -20.67 19.38
C ALA A 13 -2.19 -19.72 18.20
N LEU A 14 -2.34 -18.41 18.48
CA LEU A 14 -2.44 -17.39 17.44
C LEU A 14 -1.09 -17.22 16.73
N GLU A 15 0.02 -17.17 17.46
CA GLU A 15 1.36 -17.01 16.88
C GLU A 15 1.74 -18.13 15.90
N GLU A 16 1.40 -19.39 16.18
CA GLU A 16 1.64 -20.50 15.25
C GLU A 16 0.81 -20.36 13.96
N ILE A 17 -0.46 -19.99 14.08
CA ILE A 17 -1.34 -19.77 12.92
C ILE A 17 -0.81 -18.67 12.00
N PHE A 18 -0.30 -17.58 12.57
CA PHE A 18 0.27 -16.48 11.78
C PHE A 18 1.60 -16.86 11.12
N LYS A 19 2.44 -17.68 11.77
CA LYS A 19 3.67 -18.21 11.16
C LYS A 19 3.37 -19.10 9.96
N ASP A 20 2.37 -19.97 10.06
CA ASP A 20 1.94 -20.84 8.96
C ASP A 20 1.37 -20.02 7.80
N LEU A 21 0.62 -18.94 8.11
CA LEU A 21 0.09 -18.03 7.11
C LEU A 21 1.19 -17.25 6.38
N ALA A 22 2.18 -16.71 7.12
CA ALA A 22 3.32 -15.98 6.55
C ALA A 22 4.15 -16.86 5.59
N SER A 23 4.38 -18.12 5.97
CA SER A 23 5.05 -19.12 5.14
C SER A 23 4.31 -19.36 3.80
N ALA A 24 2.97 -19.35 3.82
CA ALA A 24 2.16 -19.56 2.61
C ALA A 24 2.18 -18.37 1.63
N VAL A 25 2.51 -17.15 2.07
CA VAL A 25 2.58 -15.95 1.20
C VAL A 25 3.99 -15.67 0.68
N GLY A 26 4.99 -16.48 1.05
CA GLY A 26 6.37 -16.32 0.61
C GLY A 26 7.05 -15.03 1.11
N LYS A 27 6.49 -14.37 2.13
CA LYS A 27 7.09 -13.21 2.80
C LYS A 27 7.49 -13.60 4.22
N GLN A 28 8.71 -13.23 4.63
CA GLN A 28 9.15 -13.37 6.01
C GLN A 28 8.50 -12.24 6.83
N LEU A 29 7.33 -12.52 7.41
CA LEU A 29 6.62 -11.57 8.27
C LEU A 29 6.69 -12.06 9.71
N THR A 30 7.19 -11.20 10.60
CA THR A 30 7.20 -11.47 12.03
C THR A 30 5.98 -10.81 12.66
N PHE A 31 5.22 -11.57 13.45
CA PHE A 31 4.06 -11.07 14.17
C PHE A 31 4.22 -11.37 15.65
N LYS A 32 3.63 -10.52 16.48
CA LYS A 32 3.45 -10.79 17.92
C LYS A 32 2.04 -10.47 18.35
N VAL A 33 1.57 -11.14 19.40
CA VAL A 33 0.29 -10.82 20.03
C VAL A 33 0.54 -9.83 21.17
N ALA A 34 0.03 -8.62 21.02
CA ALA A 34 -0.01 -7.60 22.07
C ALA A 34 -1.42 -7.51 22.67
N THR A 35 -1.56 -6.79 23.77
CA THR A 35 -2.85 -6.46 24.37
C THR A 35 -3.03 -4.95 24.29
N ASP A 36 -4.15 -4.47 23.74
CA ASP A 36 -4.46 -3.04 23.71
C ASP A 36 -4.88 -2.51 25.10
N GLU A 37 -5.11 -1.19 25.19
CA GLU A 37 -5.51 -0.50 26.42
C GLU A 37 -6.86 -1.01 26.99
N GLU A 38 -7.67 -1.68 26.17
CA GLU A 38 -8.96 -2.25 26.52
C GLU A 38 -8.88 -3.74 26.92
N GLY A 39 -7.67 -4.32 26.92
CA GLY A 39 -7.44 -5.72 27.29
C GLY A 39 -7.67 -6.73 26.15
N LYS A 40 -7.83 -6.27 24.91
CA LYS A 40 -8.08 -7.12 23.74
C LYS A 40 -6.76 -7.50 23.07
N SER A 41 -6.65 -8.76 22.67
CA SER A 41 -5.48 -9.25 21.94
C SER A 41 -5.45 -8.70 20.51
N VAL A 42 -4.34 -8.08 20.13
CA VAL A 42 -4.10 -7.49 18.82
C VAL A 42 -2.83 -8.09 18.22
N VAL A 43 -2.87 -8.38 16.93
CA VAL A 43 -1.72 -8.93 16.20
C VAL A 43 -0.94 -7.76 15.62
N VAL A 44 0.31 -7.63 16.04
CA VAL A 44 1.20 -6.55 15.62
C VAL A 44 2.23 -7.11 14.66
N GLU A 45 2.33 -6.47 13.49
CA GLU A 45 3.40 -6.74 12.54
C GLU A 45 4.70 -6.11 13.05
N VAL A 46 5.78 -6.89 13.02
CA VAL A 46 7.10 -6.50 13.50
C VAL A 46 8.06 -6.54 12.30
N ALA A 47 8.75 -5.43 12.09
CA ALA A 47 9.81 -5.32 11.08
C ALA A 47 11.01 -6.20 11.43
N ASP A 48 11.89 -6.46 10.46
CA ASP A 48 13.06 -7.33 10.63
C ASP A 48 14.03 -6.85 11.72
N ASP A 49 14.04 -5.55 12.01
CA ASP A 49 14.83 -4.94 13.08
C ASP A 49 14.17 -5.00 14.47
N GLY A 50 13.00 -5.64 14.57
CA GLY A 50 12.23 -5.77 15.81
C GLY A 50 11.24 -4.61 16.07
N THR A 51 11.13 -3.64 15.17
CA THR A 51 10.23 -2.49 15.35
C THR A 51 8.78 -2.86 15.07
N GLU A 52 7.89 -2.49 15.99
CA GLU A 52 6.44 -2.68 15.84
C GLU A 52 5.84 -1.67 14.86
N ARG A 53 5.00 -2.15 13.94
CA ARG A 53 4.23 -1.31 13.01
C ARG A 53 2.91 -0.90 13.66
N VAL A 54 3.02 -0.10 14.73
CA VAL A 54 1.89 0.48 15.48
C VAL A 54 2.13 1.97 15.62
N LEU A 55 1.05 2.75 15.57
CA LEU A 55 1.11 4.20 15.75
C LEU A 55 0.86 4.59 17.20
N ASP A 56 1.45 5.71 17.61
CA ASP A 56 1.03 6.41 18.82
C ASP A 56 -0.44 6.87 18.70
N PRO A 57 -1.25 6.83 19.77
CA PRO A 57 -2.67 7.20 19.72
C PRO A 57 -2.95 8.61 19.18
N GLU A 58 -2.09 9.60 19.48
CA GLU A 58 -2.23 10.96 18.97
C GLU A 58 -1.99 11.00 17.46
N VAL A 59 -0.96 10.29 16.99
CA VAL A 59 -0.64 10.16 15.55
C VAL A 59 -1.77 9.43 14.81
N GLN A 60 -2.30 8.34 15.39
CA GLN A 60 -3.43 7.61 14.83
C GLN A 60 -4.67 8.50 14.69
N THR A 61 -5.02 9.25 15.74
CA THR A 61 -6.17 10.17 15.72
C THR A 61 -6.00 11.25 14.65
N ALA A 62 -4.80 11.84 14.56
CA ALA A 62 -4.50 12.85 13.54
C ALA A 62 -4.55 12.28 12.11
N LEU A 63 -4.07 11.04 11.91
CA LEU A 63 -4.13 10.35 10.62
C LEU A 63 -5.58 10.08 10.20
N LEU A 64 -6.39 9.51 11.10
CA LEU A 64 -7.80 9.20 10.83
C LEU A 64 -8.57 10.46 10.43
N GLY A 65 -8.37 11.58 11.14
CA GLY A 65 -9.02 12.85 10.77
C GLY A 65 -8.61 13.38 9.39
N LYS A 66 -7.34 13.21 8.99
CA LYS A 66 -6.90 13.58 7.63
C LYS A 66 -7.52 12.68 6.55
N LEU A 67 -7.57 11.37 6.82
CA LEU A 67 -8.15 10.40 5.90
C LEU A 67 -9.65 10.65 5.73
N GLU A 68 -10.38 10.91 6.83
CA GLU A 68 -11.81 11.26 6.81
C GLU A 68 -12.07 12.51 5.97
N GLN A 69 -11.34 13.59 6.25
CA GLN A 69 -11.48 14.84 5.51
C GLN A 69 -11.23 14.63 4.00
N ARG A 70 -10.26 13.79 3.64
CA ARG A 70 -9.95 13.48 2.24
C ARG A 70 -11.00 12.59 1.60
N PHE A 71 -11.51 11.61 2.34
CA PHE A 71 -12.61 10.75 1.91
C PHE A 71 -13.84 11.60 1.56
N ASP A 72 -14.29 12.44 2.50
CA ASP A 72 -15.44 13.33 2.31
C ASP A 72 -15.27 14.32 1.15
N ALA A 73 -14.05 14.79 0.91
CA ALA A 73 -13.75 15.69 -0.20
C ALA A 73 -13.77 15.00 -1.58
N ASN A 74 -13.68 13.66 -1.63
CA ASN A 74 -13.52 12.88 -2.86
C ASN A 74 -14.58 11.79 -3.01
N THR A 75 -15.84 12.10 -2.68
CA THR A 75 -16.98 11.15 -2.69
C THR A 75 -17.15 10.38 -4.00
N ASN A 76 -16.68 10.93 -5.12
CA ASN A 76 -16.74 10.28 -6.44
C ASN A 76 -15.83 9.04 -6.55
N ARG A 77 -14.91 8.82 -5.61
CA ARG A 77 -13.98 7.68 -5.61
C ARG A 77 -14.54 6.42 -4.96
N HIS A 78 -15.57 6.57 -4.12
CA HIS A 78 -16.03 5.52 -3.20
C HIS A 78 -17.55 5.58 -3.00
N GLU A 79 -18.29 5.64 -4.11
CA GLU A 79 -19.76 5.63 -4.08
C GLU A 79 -20.28 4.37 -3.38
N GLY A 80 -21.17 4.56 -2.40
CA GLY A 80 -21.75 3.46 -1.61
C GLY A 80 -20.91 3.00 -0.42
N VAL A 81 -19.70 3.54 -0.23
CA VAL A 81 -18.86 3.28 0.94
C VAL A 81 -19.09 4.35 2.01
N THR A 82 -19.17 3.93 3.27
CA THR A 82 -19.26 4.86 4.41
C THR A 82 -17.93 4.97 5.12
N TRP A 83 -17.56 6.20 5.53
CA TRP A 83 -16.34 6.42 6.30
C TRP A 83 -16.32 5.60 7.60
N ALA A 84 -17.46 5.49 8.29
CA ALA A 84 -17.58 4.71 9.53
C ALA A 84 -17.18 3.24 9.37
N ASP A 85 -17.46 2.62 8.22
CA ASP A 85 -17.06 1.23 7.95
C ASP A 85 -15.57 1.12 7.58
N VAL A 86 -15.03 2.13 6.89
CA VAL A 86 -13.60 2.24 6.58
C VAL A 86 -12.79 2.43 7.86
N GLN A 87 -13.15 3.41 8.69
CA GLN A 87 -12.51 3.69 9.97
C GLN A 87 -12.49 2.45 10.87
N ARG A 88 -13.62 1.75 11.02
CA ARG A 88 -13.70 0.51 11.81
C ARG A 88 -12.72 -0.56 11.29
N SER A 89 -12.55 -0.64 9.97
CA SER A 89 -11.62 -1.58 9.34
C SER A 89 -10.16 -1.20 9.58
N LEU A 90 -9.85 0.10 9.58
CA LEU A 90 -8.52 0.63 9.89
C LEU A 90 -8.15 0.44 11.37
N GLU A 91 -9.07 0.73 12.29
CA GLU A 91 -8.86 0.55 13.74
C GLU A 91 -8.67 -0.93 14.12
N ALA A 92 -9.27 -1.85 13.34
CA ALA A 92 -9.05 -3.28 13.49
C ALA A 92 -7.71 -3.79 12.91
N ASP A 93 -6.97 -2.94 12.20
CA ASP A 93 -5.68 -3.28 11.55
C ASP A 93 -4.62 -2.18 11.79
N PRO A 94 -3.96 -2.18 12.96
CA PRO A 94 -2.93 -1.20 13.29
C PRO A 94 -1.75 -1.17 12.30
N SER A 95 -1.42 -2.30 11.67
CA SER A 95 -0.37 -2.36 10.66
C SER A 95 -0.75 -1.56 9.42
N SER A 96 -2.00 -1.66 8.96
CA SER A 96 -2.50 -0.84 7.86
C SER A 96 -2.48 0.65 8.20
N LEU A 97 -2.85 1.04 9.43
CA LEU A 97 -2.72 2.42 9.89
C LEU A 97 -1.27 2.92 9.83
N TRP A 98 -0.33 2.11 10.31
CA TRP A 98 1.10 2.44 10.22
C TRP A 98 1.55 2.65 8.76
N LYS A 99 1.17 1.74 7.86
CA LYS A 99 1.49 1.84 6.42
C LYS A 99 0.88 3.11 5.78
N LEU A 100 -0.35 3.45 6.13
CA LEU A 100 -1.01 4.69 5.69
C LEU A 100 -0.30 5.94 6.21
N GLN A 101 0.22 5.91 7.45
CA GLN A 101 1.04 7.00 7.97
C GLN A 101 2.32 7.17 7.15
N GLN A 102 2.97 6.08 6.75
CA GLN A 102 4.14 6.15 5.87
C GLN A 102 3.78 6.75 4.52
N MET A 103 2.66 6.34 3.92
CA MET A 103 2.13 6.93 2.68
C MET A 103 1.86 8.44 2.82
N GLU A 104 1.23 8.86 3.92
CA GLU A 104 0.96 10.26 4.21
C GLU A 104 2.26 11.07 4.35
N ASN A 105 3.24 10.55 5.11
CA ASN A 105 4.55 11.19 5.30
C ASN A 105 5.33 11.34 3.99
N ALA A 106 5.21 10.35 3.10
CA ALA A 106 5.82 10.38 1.78
C ALA A 106 5.00 11.18 0.75
N GLY A 107 3.86 11.77 1.13
CA GLY A 107 3.06 12.65 0.27
C GLY A 107 2.22 11.92 -0.78
N HIS A 108 1.89 10.64 -0.54
CA HIS A 108 1.05 9.85 -1.45
C HIS A 108 -0.42 10.26 -1.41
N GLU A 109 -0.84 11.03 -0.41
CA GLU A 109 -2.23 11.43 -0.17
C GLU A 109 -3.17 10.21 -0.23
N PRO A 110 -2.96 9.19 0.63
CA PRO A 110 -3.74 7.96 0.62
C PRO A 110 -5.24 8.23 0.76
N ASP A 111 -6.03 7.56 -0.08
CA ASP A 111 -7.49 7.59 -0.08
C ASP A 111 -8.04 6.29 -0.68
N VAL A 112 -9.29 5.95 -0.36
CA VAL A 112 -9.99 4.81 -0.94
C VAL A 112 -10.28 5.11 -2.41
N TYR A 113 -9.78 4.25 -3.30
CA TYR A 113 -9.97 4.39 -4.74
C TYR A 113 -10.65 3.18 -5.39
N MET A 114 -10.79 2.07 -4.66
CA MET A 114 -11.55 0.90 -5.10
C MET A 114 -11.89 0.01 -3.90
N GLU A 115 -12.88 -0.85 -4.07
CA GLU A 115 -13.23 -1.88 -3.10
C GLU A 115 -13.63 -3.20 -3.78
N ASP A 116 -13.63 -4.27 -3.00
CA ASP A 116 -14.28 -5.54 -3.32
C ASP A 116 -15.09 -6.04 -2.11
N ASP A 117 -15.69 -7.22 -2.23
CA ASP A 117 -16.51 -7.82 -1.16
C ASP A 117 -15.76 -7.96 0.18
N GLY A 118 -14.43 -8.04 0.17
CA GLY A 118 -13.60 -8.31 1.33
C GLY A 118 -12.63 -7.21 1.74
N ALA A 119 -12.44 -6.17 0.94
CA ALA A 119 -11.45 -5.13 1.23
C ALA A 119 -11.75 -3.76 0.62
N TYR A 120 -11.20 -2.76 1.29
CA TYR A 120 -10.94 -1.44 0.72
C TYR A 120 -9.51 -1.38 0.21
N TYR A 121 -9.27 -0.65 -0.88
CA TYR A 121 -7.94 -0.39 -1.38
C TYR A 121 -7.65 1.09 -1.26
N PHE A 122 -6.60 1.40 -0.51
CA PHE A 122 -6.03 2.73 -0.42
C PHE A 122 -4.93 2.88 -1.46
N GLY A 123 -4.90 3.99 -2.17
CA GLY A 123 -3.93 4.22 -3.26
C GLY A 123 -3.20 5.53 -3.12
N THR A 124 -2.10 5.70 -3.86
CA THR A 124 -1.53 7.04 -4.10
C THR A 124 -2.55 7.89 -4.86
N CYS A 125 -3.27 8.78 -4.18
CA CYS A 125 -4.33 9.60 -4.77
C CYS A 125 -3.96 11.08 -4.93
N SER A 126 -2.68 11.42 -4.76
CA SER A 126 -2.14 12.73 -5.15
C SER A 126 -2.24 12.95 -6.67
N VAL A 127 -2.52 14.17 -7.13
CA VAL A 127 -2.70 14.44 -8.58
C VAL A 127 -1.47 14.02 -9.39
N GLU A 128 -0.27 14.35 -8.91
CA GLU A 128 0.99 13.94 -9.50
C GLU A 128 1.75 13.07 -8.51
N SER A 129 2.49 12.09 -9.01
CA SER A 129 3.24 11.21 -8.12
C SER A 129 4.23 11.99 -7.23
N PRO A 130 4.40 11.60 -5.95
CA PRO A 130 4.99 12.46 -4.92
C PRO A 130 6.43 12.86 -5.25
N LYS A 131 6.80 14.13 -5.00
CA LYS A 131 8.15 14.64 -5.31
C LYS A 131 9.26 13.92 -4.55
N SER A 132 8.98 13.54 -3.31
CA SER A 132 9.82 12.73 -2.42
C SER A 132 10.24 11.39 -3.03
N ALA A 133 9.41 10.82 -3.92
CA ALA A 133 9.62 9.53 -4.56
C ALA A 133 10.00 9.64 -6.04
N ARG A 134 10.43 10.81 -6.52
CA ARG A 134 10.85 11.00 -7.91
C ARG A 134 12.30 10.62 -8.15
N ASN A 135 12.64 10.47 -9.43
CA ASN A 135 14.00 10.19 -9.90
C ASN A 135 14.49 8.82 -9.41
N ILE A 136 13.61 7.82 -9.53
CA ILE A 136 13.84 6.43 -9.15
C ILE A 136 13.69 5.51 -10.36
N VAL A 137 14.35 4.35 -10.31
CA VAL A 137 14.17 3.27 -11.28
C VAL A 137 13.20 2.21 -10.74
N PHE A 138 12.92 1.16 -11.51
CA PHE A 138 11.94 0.17 -11.11
C PHE A 138 12.37 -0.66 -9.88
N ASP A 139 13.54 -1.31 -9.93
CA ASP A 139 14.01 -2.23 -8.90
C ASP A 139 15.53 -2.13 -8.62
N ALA A 140 16.01 -2.86 -7.61
CA ALA A 140 17.43 -2.89 -7.23
C ALA A 140 18.37 -3.29 -8.38
N LYS A 141 17.96 -4.22 -9.25
CA LYS A 141 18.75 -4.62 -10.42
C LYS A 141 18.87 -3.48 -11.44
N ALA A 142 17.81 -2.72 -11.66
CA ALA A 142 17.83 -1.53 -12.51
C ALA A 142 18.71 -0.42 -11.89
N GLN A 143 18.70 -0.29 -10.56
CA GLN A 143 19.51 0.69 -9.85
C GLN A 143 21.00 0.39 -9.97
N ALA A 144 21.39 -0.88 -9.78
CA ALA A 144 22.77 -1.32 -9.97
C ALA A 144 23.25 -1.10 -11.42
N PHE A 145 22.41 -1.42 -12.40
CA PHE A 145 22.71 -1.17 -13.82
C PHE A 145 22.97 0.31 -14.10
N LEU A 146 22.14 1.20 -13.56
CA LEU A 146 22.33 2.64 -13.76
C LEU A 146 23.64 3.12 -13.11
N ALA A 147 23.95 2.66 -11.90
CA ALA A 147 25.20 3.02 -11.21
C ALA A 147 26.45 2.55 -11.98
N GLU A 148 26.40 1.38 -12.62
CA GLU A 148 27.52 0.82 -13.39
C GLU A 148 27.70 1.52 -14.75
N HIS A 149 26.60 1.73 -15.49
CA HIS A 149 26.68 2.19 -16.88
C HIS A 149 26.48 3.69 -17.06
N TYR A 150 25.89 4.37 -16.08
CA TYR A 150 25.57 5.80 -16.11
C TYR A 150 25.84 6.47 -14.74
N PRO A 151 27.06 6.38 -14.18
CA PRO A 151 27.38 6.86 -12.83
C PRO A 151 27.22 8.38 -12.63
N GLN A 152 27.17 9.14 -13.72
CA GLN A 152 26.90 10.58 -13.70
C GLN A 152 25.42 10.91 -13.41
N GLU A 153 24.50 9.95 -13.60
CA GLU A 153 23.07 10.16 -13.37
C GLU A 153 22.75 9.98 -11.88
N THR A 154 21.98 10.91 -11.33
CA THR A 154 21.48 10.80 -9.95
C THR A 154 20.29 9.85 -9.90
N CYS A 155 20.21 8.98 -8.89
CA CYS A 155 19.09 8.05 -8.68
C CYS A 155 18.77 7.96 -7.18
N ASN A 156 17.49 8.16 -6.83
CA ASN A 156 17.03 8.26 -5.44
C ASN A 156 16.55 6.90 -4.88
N GLY A 157 17.04 5.79 -5.44
CA GLY A 157 16.58 4.44 -5.11
C GLY A 157 15.69 3.84 -6.20
N ASN A 158 14.83 2.92 -5.80
CA ASN A 158 13.95 2.19 -6.71
C ASN A 158 12.55 1.96 -6.12
N ALA A 159 11.55 1.81 -7.00
CA ALA A 159 10.15 1.77 -6.62
C ALA A 159 9.78 0.53 -5.78
N VAL A 160 10.35 -0.63 -6.10
CA VAL A 160 10.09 -1.89 -5.37
C VAL A 160 10.56 -1.79 -3.92
N ASP A 161 11.83 -1.40 -3.70
CA ASP A 161 12.40 -1.34 -2.35
C ASP A 161 11.72 -0.25 -1.50
N ILE A 162 11.37 0.90 -2.10
CA ILE A 162 10.66 1.97 -1.39
C ILE A 162 9.26 1.50 -0.96
N ALA A 163 8.51 0.84 -1.86
CA ALA A 163 7.19 0.30 -1.52
C ALA A 163 7.28 -0.78 -0.43
N GLU A 164 8.27 -1.68 -0.52
CA GLU A 164 8.51 -2.72 0.47
C GLU A 164 8.85 -2.15 1.85
N ALA A 165 9.72 -1.15 1.92
CA ALA A 165 10.08 -0.46 3.16
C ALA A 165 8.86 0.20 3.84
N MET A 166 7.88 0.66 3.06
CA MET A 166 6.62 1.21 3.55
C MET A 166 5.57 0.13 3.85
N GLY A 167 5.81 -1.13 3.51
CA GLY A 167 4.86 -2.23 3.66
C GLY A 167 3.67 -2.17 2.72
N ILE A 168 3.81 -1.50 1.56
CA ILE A 168 2.76 -1.32 0.54
C ILE A 168 3.17 -1.99 -0.78
N ASP A 169 2.20 -2.18 -1.67
CA ASP A 169 2.47 -2.72 -3.01
C ASP A 169 2.43 -1.60 -4.06
N LEU A 170 3.03 -1.84 -5.23
CA LEU A 170 2.79 -1.01 -6.41
C LEU A 170 1.41 -1.35 -7.01
N MET A 171 0.74 -0.33 -7.58
CA MET A 171 -0.47 -0.56 -8.37
C MET A 171 -0.15 -1.39 -9.61
N ASP A 172 -0.99 -2.36 -9.95
CA ASP A 172 -0.97 -3.00 -11.26
C ASP A 172 -1.66 -2.12 -12.33
N GLU A 173 -1.63 -2.59 -13.58
CA GLU A 173 -2.24 -1.86 -14.70
C GLU A 173 -3.76 -1.69 -14.54
N THR A 174 -4.47 -2.68 -13.99
CA THR A 174 -5.92 -2.62 -13.80
C THR A 174 -6.26 -1.56 -12.76
N GLN A 175 -5.55 -1.57 -11.64
CA GLN A 175 -5.67 -0.59 -10.56
C GLN A 175 -5.35 0.83 -11.05
N TYR A 176 -4.25 0.98 -11.79
CA TYR A 176 -3.85 2.27 -12.36
C TYR A 176 -4.90 2.82 -13.32
N ARG A 177 -5.42 1.99 -14.23
CA ARG A 177 -6.48 2.40 -15.17
C ARG A 177 -7.77 2.76 -14.44
N HIS A 178 -8.12 2.03 -13.39
CA HIS A 178 -9.28 2.36 -12.56
C HIS A 178 -9.12 3.73 -11.87
N LEU A 179 -7.98 3.97 -11.20
CA LEU A 179 -7.68 5.28 -10.60
C LEU A 179 -7.86 6.42 -11.62
N GLN A 180 -7.39 6.22 -12.85
CA GLN A 180 -7.52 7.21 -13.92
C GLN A 180 -8.96 7.47 -14.39
N THR A 181 -9.93 6.63 -14.03
CA THR A 181 -11.36 6.92 -14.25
C THR A 181 -11.93 7.91 -13.22
N LEU A 182 -11.29 8.01 -12.05
CA LEU A 182 -11.77 8.81 -10.91
C LEU A 182 -11.25 10.25 -10.93
N GLY A 183 -10.34 10.57 -11.85
CA GLY A 183 -9.71 11.88 -11.94
C GLY A 183 -8.62 11.95 -13.01
N LYS A 184 -7.98 13.11 -13.12
CA LYS A 184 -6.80 13.30 -13.98
C LYS A 184 -5.56 13.17 -13.11
N PHE A 185 -4.87 12.05 -13.22
CA PHE A 185 -3.64 11.77 -12.47
C PHE A 185 -2.45 11.63 -13.42
N ASP A 186 -1.24 11.93 -12.95
CA ASP A 186 0.01 11.74 -13.70
C ASP A 186 0.02 12.46 -15.06
N THR A 187 -0.44 13.72 -15.07
CA THR A 187 -0.41 14.55 -16.28
C THR A 187 0.96 15.17 -16.55
N GLN A 188 1.81 15.17 -15.52
CA GLN A 188 3.14 15.75 -15.53
C GLN A 188 4.22 14.81 -14.98
N THR A 189 3.84 13.60 -14.55
CA THR A 189 4.73 12.61 -13.95
C THR A 189 4.54 11.25 -14.58
N TRP A 190 5.57 10.41 -14.47
CA TRP A 190 5.51 9.02 -14.90
C TRP A 190 5.55 8.14 -13.66
N SER A 191 4.82 7.03 -13.66
CA SER A 191 4.69 6.19 -12.47
C SER A 191 4.99 4.75 -12.80
N TRP A 192 5.99 4.18 -12.15
CA TRP A 192 6.21 2.74 -12.14
C TRP A 192 4.99 2.00 -11.58
N LEU A 193 4.66 0.89 -12.24
CA LEU A 193 3.57 0.00 -11.90
C LEU A 193 4.09 -1.40 -11.64
N LYS A 194 3.31 -2.18 -10.91
CA LYS A 194 3.60 -3.58 -10.63
C LYS A 194 3.81 -4.33 -11.94
N THR A 195 4.99 -4.93 -12.05
CA THR A 195 5.45 -5.60 -13.27
C THR A 195 5.51 -7.09 -13.02
N LEU A 196 4.91 -7.89 -13.92
CA LEU A 196 5.01 -9.34 -13.88
C LEU A 196 6.44 -9.82 -14.16
N ASP A 197 6.84 -10.90 -13.50
CA ASP A 197 8.18 -11.50 -13.67
C ASP A 197 8.52 -11.79 -15.12
N GLU A 198 7.56 -12.24 -15.94
CA GLU A 198 7.77 -12.50 -17.37
C GLU A 198 8.10 -11.24 -18.17
N ILE A 199 7.59 -10.08 -17.74
CA ILE A 199 7.97 -8.80 -18.31
C ILE A 199 9.38 -8.42 -17.85
N ARG A 200 9.64 -8.62 -16.55
CA ARG A 200 10.87 -8.22 -15.88
C ARG A 200 12.10 -9.01 -16.29
N LYS A 201 11.96 -10.33 -16.53
CA LYS A 201 13.00 -11.24 -17.04
C LYS A 201 13.59 -10.75 -18.36
N ARG A 202 12.81 -10.04 -19.19
CA ARG A 202 13.27 -9.43 -20.45
C ARG A 202 13.88 -8.03 -20.27
N GLY A 203 14.21 -7.63 -19.05
CA GLY A 203 14.82 -6.33 -18.75
C GLY A 203 13.86 -5.14 -18.65
N ASN A 204 12.54 -5.38 -18.70
CA ASN A 204 11.54 -4.31 -18.80
C ASN A 204 10.68 -4.17 -17.55
N ALA A 205 10.03 -3.03 -17.39
CA ALA A 205 8.99 -2.74 -16.40
C ALA A 205 7.83 -1.96 -17.01
N LEU A 206 6.71 -1.89 -16.30
CA LEU A 206 5.53 -1.12 -16.66
C LEU A 206 5.57 0.27 -16.02
N ASP A 207 5.26 1.29 -16.79
CA ASP A 207 5.05 2.66 -16.32
C ASP A 207 3.77 3.28 -16.92
N GLY A 208 3.15 4.18 -16.17
CA GLY A 208 1.92 4.88 -16.53
C GLY A 208 2.14 6.39 -16.69
N TYR A 209 1.39 6.99 -17.61
CA TYR A 209 1.30 8.44 -17.84
C TYR A 209 -0.07 8.77 -18.45
N ARG A 210 -0.60 9.96 -18.17
CA ARG A 210 -1.79 10.47 -18.82
C ARG A 210 -1.48 11.77 -19.57
N ASP A 211 -1.81 11.84 -20.86
CA ASP A 211 -1.88 13.13 -21.54
C ASP A 211 -3.24 13.81 -21.28
N SER A 212 -3.55 14.92 -21.97
CA SER A 212 -4.85 15.61 -21.78
C SER A 212 -6.11 14.74 -21.97
N VAL A 213 -6.00 13.59 -22.66
CA VAL A 213 -7.11 12.74 -23.10
C VAL A 213 -6.85 11.24 -22.84
N VAL A 214 -5.65 10.74 -23.09
CA VAL A 214 -5.32 9.30 -23.14
C VAL A 214 -4.49 8.87 -21.95
N VAL A 215 -4.86 7.73 -21.38
CA VAL A 215 -4.08 7.03 -20.35
C VAL A 215 -3.20 5.98 -21.02
N TYR A 216 -1.89 6.18 -20.93
CA TYR A 216 -0.90 5.27 -21.47
C TYR A 216 -0.31 4.40 -20.36
N VAL A 217 -0.06 3.15 -20.72
CA VAL A 217 0.77 2.22 -19.96
C VAL A 217 1.76 1.65 -20.96
N TYR A 218 3.06 1.80 -20.68
CA TYR A 218 4.12 1.34 -21.56
C TYR A 218 4.91 0.22 -20.90
N ARG A 219 5.61 -0.52 -21.76
CA ARG A 219 6.69 -1.41 -21.36
C ARG A 219 8.01 -0.75 -21.75
N ARG A 220 8.85 -0.42 -20.77
CA ARG A 220 10.15 0.22 -20.99
C ARG A 220 11.24 -0.53 -20.24
N ALA A 221 12.50 -0.19 -20.50
CA ALA A 221 13.62 -0.71 -19.71
C ALA A 221 13.38 -0.41 -18.22
N ALA A 222 13.60 -1.37 -17.33
CA ALA A 222 13.41 -1.18 -15.89
C ALA A 222 14.35 -0.11 -15.30
N SER A 223 15.46 0.17 -15.99
CA SER A 223 16.43 1.23 -15.70
C SER A 223 16.15 2.54 -16.43
N PHE A 224 15.03 2.66 -17.15
CA PHE A 224 14.69 3.88 -17.87
C PHE A 224 14.56 5.04 -16.89
N HIS A 225 15.42 6.05 -17.07
CA HIS A 225 15.53 7.15 -16.13
C HIS A 225 14.58 8.28 -16.52
N VAL A 226 13.65 8.59 -15.63
CA VAL A 226 12.80 9.77 -15.72
C VAL A 226 13.02 10.60 -14.47
N ARG A 227 13.56 11.82 -14.63
CA ARG A 227 13.75 12.80 -13.54
C ARG A 227 12.44 13.13 -12.79
N ILE A 228 11.31 12.85 -13.42
CA ILE A 228 9.94 13.01 -12.89
C ILE A 228 9.22 11.67 -12.63
N GLY A 229 9.95 10.56 -12.74
CA GLY A 229 9.45 9.20 -12.55
C GLY A 229 9.41 8.82 -11.07
N ALA A 230 8.26 8.34 -10.62
CA ALA A 230 7.98 7.85 -9.27
C ALA A 230 7.18 6.55 -9.38
N PHE A 231 6.28 6.25 -8.44
CA PHE A 231 5.39 5.09 -8.51
C PHE A 231 4.01 5.39 -7.90
N ARG A 232 3.01 4.61 -8.32
CA ARG A 232 1.69 4.57 -7.67
C ARG A 232 1.61 3.34 -6.78
N ALA A 233 1.21 3.54 -5.54
CA ALA A 233 1.12 2.51 -4.53
C ALA A 233 -0.34 2.10 -4.32
N SER A 234 -0.53 0.87 -3.85
CA SER A 234 -1.80 0.33 -3.38
C SER A 234 -1.57 -0.41 -2.06
N LEU A 235 -2.48 -0.20 -1.11
CA LEU A 235 -2.59 -0.93 0.14
C LEU A 235 -3.98 -1.55 0.23
N ARG A 236 -4.04 -2.86 0.45
CA ARG A 236 -5.30 -3.59 0.68
C ARG A 236 -5.60 -3.63 2.18
N VAL A 237 -6.74 -3.11 2.58
CA VAL A 237 -7.25 -3.13 3.96
C VAL A 237 -8.48 -4.03 4.01
N SER A 238 -8.46 -5.08 4.83
CA SER A 238 -9.59 -6.00 4.91
C SER A 238 -10.77 -5.36 5.62
N LYS A 239 -11.99 -5.56 5.11
CA LYS A 239 -13.22 -5.07 5.75
C LYS A 239 -13.40 -5.77 7.10
N ALA A 240 -13.59 -5.00 8.17
CA ALA A 240 -13.94 -5.56 9.47
C ALA A 240 -15.29 -6.29 9.38
N GLN A 241 -15.36 -7.51 9.92
CA GLN A 241 -16.62 -8.26 9.94
C GLN A 241 -17.62 -7.57 10.87
N SER A 242 -18.87 -7.44 10.43
CA SER A 242 -19.99 -7.12 11.30
C SER A 242 -20.11 -8.25 12.32
N LEU A 243 -19.84 -7.98 13.61
CA LEU A 243 -20.18 -8.88 14.70
C LEU A 243 -21.70 -8.94 14.83
N ASN A 244 -22.36 -9.72 13.97
CA ASN A 244 -23.73 -10.15 14.20
C ASN A 244 -23.71 -11.22 15.28
N LEU A 245 -23.60 -10.79 16.55
CA LEU A 245 -23.89 -11.62 17.71
C LEU A 245 -25.38 -11.95 17.68
N THR A 246 -25.72 -13.00 16.94
CA THR A 246 -27.02 -13.65 17.10
C THR A 246 -26.92 -14.50 18.35
N LEU A 247 -27.29 -13.95 19.49
CA LEU A 247 -27.50 -14.71 20.71
C LEU A 247 -28.68 -15.66 20.46
N SER A 248 -28.39 -16.95 20.29
CA SER A 248 -29.39 -18.03 20.34
C SER A 248 -29.40 -18.67 21.72
#